data_AF-A0A498FE10-F1
#
_entry.id   AF-A0A498FE10-F1
#
_cell.length_a   1.000
_cell.length_b   1.000
_cell.length_c   1.000
_cell.angle_alpha   90.00
_cell.angle_beta   90.00
_cell.angle_gamma   90.00
#
_symmetry.space_group_name_H-M   'P 1'
#
loop_
_entity.id
_entity.type
_entity.pdbx_description
1 polymer ?
#
loop_
_entity_poly.entity_id
_entity_poly.type
_entity_poly.pdbx_seq_one_letter_code
_entity_poly.pdbx_strand_id
1 'polypeptide(L)'
;MCIQHSLSKLSASEDFNRAGAANVKLKHRISAELPFGGDDTEFKWAKQLLAELADGLEADAVDGYLAGQDRPSTVVEPKPRATGLTLDENFADHLDYLHHEAFFVVSTTFEVTAYRTLWFGHQYDSETVEQGETVGNGALATMHWYDGEPVGDGHLQGQFAALKDVVGDMLDKGVFTPSTARQYLKRKLAERVGDRQELLIPTGESPFEKASLNHS
;
A
#
# COMPACT_ATOMS: atom_id res chain seq x y z
N MET A 1 -6.95 16.93 -9.76
CA MET A 1 -7.25 15.59 -10.27
C MET A 1 -6.01 14.75 -10.03
N CYS A 2 -5.97 14.01 -8.90
CA CYS A 2 -4.87 13.08 -8.64
C CYS A 2 -5.11 11.85 -9.50
N ILE A 3 -4.22 11.57 -10.44
CA ILE A 3 -4.15 10.24 -11.04
C ILE A 3 -3.60 9.32 -9.96
N GLN A 4 -4.48 8.82 -9.10
CA GLN A 4 -4.10 7.88 -8.05
C GLN A 4 -3.92 6.52 -8.72
N HIS A 5 -2.70 6.23 -9.16
CA HIS A 5 -2.31 4.85 -9.36
C HIS A 5 -2.26 4.19 -7.99
N SER A 6 -3.31 3.45 -7.62
CA SER A 6 -3.11 2.32 -6.71
C SER A 6 -2.16 1.37 -7.41
N LEU A 7 -0.87 1.45 -7.08
CA LEU A 7 0.12 0.46 -7.52
C LEU A 7 -0.08 -0.84 -6.73
N SER A 8 -1.25 -1.45 -6.86
CA SER A 8 -1.54 -2.77 -6.32
C SER A 8 -1.10 -3.85 -7.31
N LYS A 9 0.22 -4.01 -7.50
CA LYS A 9 0.84 -5.29 -7.90
C LYS A 9 2.36 -5.20 -7.80
N LEU A 10 2.85 -5.51 -6.61
CA LEU A 10 3.85 -6.58 -6.48
C LEU A 10 3.19 -7.72 -5.72
N SER A 11 2.29 -8.42 -6.41
CA SER A 11 2.15 -9.85 -6.17
C SER A 11 2.99 -10.54 -7.24
N ALA A 12 4.30 -10.54 -7.06
CA ALA A 12 5.12 -11.51 -7.75
C ALA A 12 4.76 -12.87 -7.12
N SER A 13 3.82 -13.56 -7.75
CA SER A 13 3.70 -15.00 -7.54
C SER A 13 4.96 -15.64 -8.09
N GLU A 14 5.50 -16.54 -7.28
CA GLU A 14 6.61 -17.47 -7.55
C GLU A 14 7.99 -16.98 -7.05
N ASP A 15 8.38 -17.60 -5.92
CA ASP A 15 9.71 -17.68 -5.29
C ASP A 15 10.24 -16.51 -4.45
N PHE A 16 9.39 -15.93 -3.58
CA PHE A 16 9.86 -15.09 -2.47
C PHE A 16 10.25 -15.93 -1.25
N ASN A 17 11.45 -16.54 -1.29
CA ASN A 17 12.08 -17.12 -0.10
C ASN A 17 13.27 -16.25 0.32
N ARG A 18 13.11 -15.60 1.48
CA ARG A 18 14.17 -15.10 2.37
C ARG A 18 14.75 -13.70 2.05
N ALA A 19 14.34 -12.74 2.90
CA ALA A 19 15.00 -11.47 3.26
C ALA A 19 14.82 -10.22 2.35
N GLY A 20 13.78 -9.43 2.62
CA GLY A 20 13.97 -8.09 3.20
C GLY A 20 14.68 -6.98 2.40
N ALA A 21 14.61 -6.97 1.07
CA ALA A 21 15.20 -5.89 0.27
C ALA A 21 14.28 -5.32 -0.83
N ALA A 22 13.70 -4.16 -0.50
CA ALA A 22 13.42 -3.02 -1.37
C ALA A 22 12.52 -3.19 -2.60
N ASN A 23 11.24 -2.84 -2.44
CA ASN A 23 10.49 -2.17 -3.52
C ASN A 23 10.22 -0.68 -3.31
N VAL A 24 10.44 -0.10 -2.12
CA VAL A 24 10.25 1.36 -1.91
C VAL A 24 11.12 2.23 -2.84
N LYS A 25 12.27 1.71 -3.29
CA LYS A 25 13.17 2.38 -4.25
C LYS A 25 12.56 2.53 -5.65
N LEU A 26 11.45 1.86 -5.96
CA LEU A 26 10.70 2.03 -7.20
C LEU A 26 10.31 3.49 -7.43
N LYS A 27 10.17 4.27 -6.36
CA LYS A 27 10.00 5.73 -6.42
C LYS A 27 10.97 6.42 -7.39
N HIS A 28 12.23 5.99 -7.45
CA HIS A 28 13.24 6.62 -8.32
C HIS A 28 13.15 6.22 -9.79
N ARG A 29 12.35 5.19 -10.11
CA ARG A 29 12.12 4.75 -11.49
C ARG A 29 10.87 5.37 -12.11
N ILE A 30 9.95 5.87 -11.28
CA ILE A 30 8.70 6.47 -11.74
C ILE A 30 8.96 7.95 -12.02
N SER A 31 8.85 8.36 -13.28
CA SER A 31 8.99 9.76 -13.71
C SER A 31 8.04 10.08 -14.87
N ALA A 32 7.98 11.35 -15.28
CA ALA A 32 7.19 11.76 -16.44
C ALA A 32 7.64 11.07 -17.74
N GLU A 33 8.92 10.76 -17.83
CA GLU A 33 9.52 10.04 -18.95
C GLU A 33 9.22 8.54 -18.88
N LEU A 34 9.17 7.99 -17.67
CA LEU A 34 9.01 6.56 -17.38
C LEU A 34 7.85 6.36 -16.38
N PRO A 35 6.58 6.59 -16.78
CA PRO A 35 5.47 6.61 -15.83
C PRO A 35 5.21 5.26 -15.15
N PHE A 36 5.64 4.17 -15.77
CA PHE A 36 5.55 2.81 -15.23
C PHE A 36 6.92 2.20 -14.89
N GLY A 37 7.97 3.03 -14.83
CA GLY A 37 9.32 2.61 -14.46
C GLY A 37 10.02 1.65 -15.40
N GLY A 38 9.63 1.60 -16.69
CA GLY A 38 10.32 0.83 -17.73
C GLY A 38 11.73 1.33 -18.03
N ASP A 39 12.44 0.66 -18.93
CA ASP A 39 13.84 0.98 -19.25
C ASP A 39 14.03 1.92 -20.45
N ASP A 40 12.96 2.23 -21.20
CA ASP A 40 13.04 3.06 -22.40
C ASP A 40 12.05 4.23 -22.38
N THR A 41 12.61 5.43 -22.51
CA THR A 41 11.92 6.72 -22.42
C THR A 41 11.12 7.08 -23.68
N GLU A 42 11.32 6.33 -24.77
CA GLU A 42 10.65 6.50 -26.05
C GLU A 42 9.31 5.74 -26.14
N PHE A 43 8.88 5.07 -25.06
CA PHE A 43 7.58 4.40 -24.98
C PHE A 43 6.42 5.41 -25.02
N LYS A 44 6.09 5.87 -26.23
CA LYS A 44 4.96 6.76 -26.50
C LYS A 44 3.64 6.19 -25.97
N TRP A 45 3.48 4.86 -26.03
CA TRP A 45 2.29 4.18 -25.52
C TRP A 45 2.10 4.42 -24.01
N ALA A 46 3.17 4.46 -23.22
CA ALA A 46 3.09 4.60 -21.77
C ALA A 46 2.62 6.00 -21.37
N LYS A 47 3.17 7.02 -22.02
CA LYS A 47 2.74 8.42 -21.83
C LYS A 47 1.32 8.65 -22.32
N GLN A 48 0.96 8.04 -23.46
CA GLN A 48 -0.38 8.16 -24.01
C GLN A 48 -1.41 7.46 -23.12
N LEU A 49 -1.14 6.23 -22.66
CA LEU A 49 -2.00 5.53 -21.71
C LEU A 49 -2.22 6.35 -20.43
N LEU A 50 -1.15 6.95 -19.88
CA LEU A 50 -1.30 7.80 -18.71
C LEU A 50 -2.20 9.02 -18.98
N ALA A 51 -2.09 9.63 -20.16
CA ALA A 51 -2.95 10.75 -20.55
C ALA A 51 -4.41 10.31 -20.69
N GLU A 52 -4.68 9.17 -21.32
CA GLU A 52 -6.04 8.62 -21.44
C GLU A 52 -6.63 8.27 -20.06
N LEU A 53 -5.83 7.69 -19.15
CA LEU A 53 -6.24 7.46 -17.76
C LEU A 53 -6.52 8.76 -17.01
N ALA A 54 -5.73 9.82 -17.27
CA ALA A 54 -5.96 11.15 -16.71
C ALA A 54 -7.28 11.77 -17.20
N ASP A 55 -7.66 11.45 -18.44
CA ASP A 55 -8.88 11.93 -19.11
C ASP A 55 -10.10 11.05 -18.83
N GLY A 56 -9.96 9.99 -18.02
CA GLY A 56 -11.08 9.17 -17.53
C GLY A 56 -11.26 7.82 -18.23
N LEU A 57 -10.21 7.27 -18.85
CA LEU A 57 -10.24 5.89 -19.34
C LEU A 57 -10.45 4.90 -18.19
N GLU A 58 -11.52 4.11 -18.28
CA GLU A 58 -11.84 3.09 -17.29
C GLU A 58 -10.87 1.91 -17.32
N ALA A 59 -10.61 1.31 -16.15
CA ALA A 59 -9.67 0.20 -15.99
C ALA A 59 -9.94 -1.00 -16.93
N ASP A 60 -11.21 -1.32 -17.17
CA ASP A 60 -11.61 -2.43 -18.03
C ASP A 60 -11.39 -2.13 -19.53
N ALA A 61 -11.37 -0.85 -19.93
CA ALA A 61 -11.11 -0.44 -21.30
C ALA A 61 -9.61 -0.47 -21.66
N VAL A 62 -8.73 -0.51 -20.65
CA VAL A 62 -7.27 -0.50 -20.82
C VAL A 62 -6.77 -1.74 -21.58
N ASP A 63 -7.40 -2.91 -21.42
CA ASP A 63 -7.00 -4.10 -22.19
C ASP A 63 -7.19 -3.90 -23.70
N GLY A 64 -8.27 -3.24 -24.10
CA GLY A 64 -8.52 -2.90 -25.51
C GLY A 64 -7.51 -1.89 -26.05
N TYR A 65 -7.07 -0.95 -25.20
CA TYR A 65 -6.04 0.02 -25.52
C TYR A 65 -4.66 -0.62 -25.67
N LEU A 66 -4.37 -1.62 -24.84
CA LEU A 66 -3.10 -2.37 -24.82
C LEU A 66 -3.07 -3.53 -25.83
N ALA A 67 -4.22 -3.89 -26.42
CA ALA A 67 -4.32 -4.96 -27.39
C ALA A 67 -3.58 -4.60 -28.69
N GLY A 68 -2.64 -5.47 -29.10
CA GLY A 68 -1.96 -5.36 -30.39
C GLY A 68 -0.55 -4.76 -30.35
N GLN A 69 0.04 -4.56 -29.18
CA GLN A 69 1.45 -4.16 -29.05
C GLN A 69 2.25 -5.24 -28.33
N ASP A 70 3.29 -5.74 -29.00
CA ASP A 70 4.38 -6.46 -28.34
C ASP A 70 5.14 -5.43 -27.50
N ARG A 71 4.78 -5.34 -26.23
CA ARG A 71 5.18 -4.25 -25.35
C ARG A 71 6.20 -4.75 -24.33
N PRO A 72 7.30 -4.02 -24.14
CA PRO A 72 8.30 -4.38 -23.15
C PRO A 72 7.72 -4.33 -21.74
N SER A 73 8.26 -5.19 -20.88
CA SER A 73 7.87 -5.25 -19.47
C SER A 73 8.17 -3.92 -18.78
N THR A 74 7.25 -3.49 -17.93
CA THR A 74 7.40 -2.33 -17.04
C THR A 74 7.42 -2.83 -15.60
N VAL A 75 8.05 -2.08 -14.69
CA VAL A 75 8.10 -2.50 -13.28
C VAL A 75 6.76 -2.31 -12.59
N VAL A 76 5.98 -1.33 -13.04
CA VAL A 76 4.59 -1.15 -12.69
C VAL A 76 3.71 -1.76 -13.77
N GLU A 77 2.73 -2.57 -13.37
CA GLU A 77 1.66 -3.01 -14.28
C GLU A 77 0.88 -1.78 -14.79
N PRO A 78 0.86 -1.51 -16.12
CA PRO A 78 0.19 -0.34 -16.66
C PRO A 78 -1.34 -0.38 -16.52
N LYS A 79 -1.94 -1.57 -16.44
CA LYS A 79 -3.37 -1.71 -16.21
C LYS A 79 -3.72 -1.42 -14.73
N PRO A 80 -4.47 -0.34 -14.43
CA PRO A 80 -4.92 -0.08 -13.07
C PRO A 80 -5.95 -1.15 -12.64
N ARG A 81 -6.03 -1.43 -11.33
CA ARG A 81 -7.11 -2.28 -10.79
C ARG A 81 -8.46 -1.55 -10.69
N ALA A 82 -8.41 -0.24 -10.49
CA ALA A 82 -9.55 0.66 -10.39
C ALA A 82 -9.10 2.10 -10.69
N THR A 83 -10.03 2.95 -11.09
CA THR A 83 -9.79 4.39 -11.34
C THR A 83 -10.84 5.23 -10.59
N GLY A 84 -10.63 6.54 -10.47
CA GLY A 84 -11.61 7.44 -9.86
C GLY A 84 -11.78 7.30 -8.35
N LEU A 85 -10.92 6.54 -7.67
CA LEU A 85 -10.97 6.33 -6.22
C LEU A 85 -10.33 7.48 -5.44
N THR A 86 -10.78 7.68 -4.20
CA THR A 86 -10.08 8.45 -3.19
C THR A 86 -8.96 7.64 -2.52
N LEU A 87 -8.06 8.32 -1.79
CA LEU A 87 -7.00 7.63 -1.04
C LEU A 87 -7.60 6.70 0.03
N ASP A 88 -8.64 7.16 0.73
CA ASP A 88 -9.26 6.41 1.82
C ASP A 88 -9.91 5.11 1.32
N GLU A 89 -10.67 5.18 0.21
CA GLU A 89 -11.25 4.00 -0.45
C GLU A 89 -10.16 3.01 -0.88
N ASN A 90 -9.07 3.52 -1.43
CA ASN A 90 -7.94 2.70 -1.84
C ASN A 90 -7.29 1.96 -0.65
N PHE A 91 -7.07 2.66 0.46
CA PHE A 91 -6.48 2.10 1.67
C PHE A 91 -7.39 1.10 2.39
N ALA A 92 -8.71 1.31 2.32
CA ALA A 92 -9.69 0.47 2.99
C ALA A 92 -10.04 -0.78 2.17
N ASP A 93 -10.22 -0.63 0.86
CA ASP A 93 -10.93 -1.63 0.05
C ASP A 93 -10.07 -2.30 -1.03
N HIS A 94 -8.91 -1.74 -1.36
CA HIS A 94 -8.08 -2.22 -2.48
C HIS A 94 -6.66 -2.61 -2.08
N LEU A 95 -6.11 -2.00 -1.04
CA LEU A 95 -4.78 -2.29 -0.55
C LEU A 95 -4.75 -3.59 0.26
N ASP A 96 -4.18 -4.65 -0.33
CA ASP A 96 -3.79 -5.86 0.40
C ASP A 96 -2.50 -5.60 1.19
N TYR A 97 -2.61 -5.46 2.50
CA TYR A 97 -1.50 -5.13 3.39
C TYR A 97 -0.54 -6.29 3.62
N LEU A 98 -0.99 -7.54 3.45
CA LEU A 98 -0.14 -8.72 3.60
C LEU A 98 0.80 -8.87 2.40
N HIS A 99 0.26 -8.69 1.19
CA HIS A 99 0.99 -8.99 -0.05
C HIS A 99 1.67 -7.76 -0.66
N HIS A 100 1.16 -6.54 -0.44
CA HIS A 100 1.79 -5.34 -0.97
C HIS A 100 2.81 -4.78 0.03
N GLU A 101 4.09 -4.88 -0.29
CA GLU A 101 5.15 -4.41 0.61
C GLU A 101 5.26 -2.88 0.70
N ALA A 102 4.86 -2.17 -0.35
CA ALA A 102 4.93 -0.72 -0.45
C ALA A 102 3.74 -0.16 -1.23
N PHE A 103 3.42 1.10 -0.96
CA PHE A 103 2.39 1.85 -1.67
C PHE A 103 2.97 3.19 -2.15
N PHE A 104 2.58 3.64 -3.34
CA PHE A 104 3.07 4.89 -3.92
C PHE A 104 1.92 5.80 -4.29
N VAL A 105 2.03 7.06 -3.89
CA VAL A 105 1.18 8.14 -4.38
C VAL A 105 2.02 8.96 -5.36
N VAL A 106 1.55 9.07 -6.59
CA VAL A 106 2.22 9.86 -7.64
C VAL A 106 1.37 11.09 -7.91
N SER A 107 1.93 12.28 -7.74
CA SER A 107 1.24 13.51 -8.11
C SER A 107 1.22 13.70 -9.63
N THR A 108 0.41 14.64 -10.10
CA THR A 108 0.38 15.01 -11.55
C THR A 108 1.69 15.63 -12.04
N THR A 109 2.55 16.10 -11.13
CA THR A 109 3.90 16.61 -11.42
C THR A 109 4.98 15.54 -11.21
N PHE A 110 4.59 14.27 -11.02
CA PHE A 110 5.50 13.16 -10.74
C PHE A 110 6.30 13.29 -9.44
N GLU A 111 5.77 14.02 -8.46
CA GLU A 111 6.24 13.87 -7.09
C GLU A 111 5.71 12.55 -6.55
N VAL A 112 6.61 11.62 -6.27
CA VAL A 112 6.26 10.28 -5.79
C VAL A 112 6.46 10.23 -4.28
N THR A 113 5.41 9.93 -3.52
CA THR A 113 5.49 9.60 -2.09
C THR A 113 5.44 8.10 -1.94
N ALA A 114 6.43 7.52 -1.26
CA ALA A 114 6.50 6.09 -0.98
C ALA A 114 6.14 5.81 0.48
N TYR A 115 5.25 4.85 0.65
CA TYR A 115 4.77 4.38 1.94
C TYR A 115 5.19 2.93 2.15
N ARG A 116 5.58 2.60 3.39
CA ARG A 116 5.74 1.24 3.88
C ARG A 116 4.40 0.70 4.35
N THR A 117 4.05 -0.48 3.88
CA THR A 117 2.86 -1.20 4.31
C THR A 117 3.11 -1.97 5.61
N LEU A 118 2.20 -1.86 6.57
CA LEU A 118 2.27 -2.47 7.89
C LEU A 118 0.99 -3.25 8.17
N TRP A 119 1.02 -4.56 7.96
CA TRP A 119 -0.14 -5.44 8.13
C TRP A 119 -0.41 -5.84 9.57
N PHE A 120 -1.66 -5.73 10.02
CA PHE A 120 -2.07 -6.01 11.40
C PHE A 120 -2.56 -7.45 11.65
N GLY A 121 -2.60 -8.33 10.65
CA GLY A 121 -2.95 -9.74 10.89
C GLY A 121 -1.84 -10.49 11.64
N HIS A 122 -2.21 -11.43 12.49
CA HIS A 122 -1.28 -12.15 13.40
C HIS A 122 -1.11 -13.63 13.05
N GLN A 123 -1.49 -14.07 11.86
CA GLN A 123 -1.47 -15.51 11.52
C GLN A 123 -0.07 -16.15 11.52
N TYR A 124 0.98 -15.33 11.58
CA TYR A 124 2.37 -15.77 11.71
C TYR A 124 2.97 -15.50 13.10
N ASP A 125 2.26 -14.75 13.93
CA ASP A 125 2.72 -14.23 15.22
C ASP A 125 1.90 -14.80 16.40
N SER A 126 0.83 -15.55 16.13
CA SER A 126 -0.11 -16.12 17.09
C SER A 126 -0.46 -17.55 16.70
N GLU A 127 -0.46 -18.46 17.68
CA GLU A 127 -0.84 -19.86 17.50
C GLU A 127 -2.36 -20.05 17.32
N THR A 128 -3.16 -19.11 17.82
CA THR A 128 -4.63 -19.19 17.83
C THR A 128 -5.30 -18.51 16.64
N VAL A 129 -4.57 -17.69 15.88
CA VAL A 129 -5.09 -16.98 14.70
C VAL A 129 -4.68 -17.71 13.43
N GLU A 130 -5.63 -18.32 12.74
CA GLU A 130 -5.34 -19.05 11.49
C GLU A 130 -5.28 -18.13 10.25
N GLN A 131 -6.11 -17.09 10.21
CA GLN A 131 -6.20 -16.17 9.08
C GLN A 131 -6.48 -14.74 9.55
N GLY A 132 -5.72 -13.78 9.02
CA GLY A 132 -5.99 -12.36 9.19
C GLY A 132 -6.55 -11.74 7.91
N GLU A 133 -7.48 -10.79 8.05
CA GLU A 133 -7.89 -9.92 6.93
C GLU A 133 -6.65 -9.28 6.31
N THR A 134 -6.50 -9.37 4.99
CA THR A 134 -5.34 -8.81 4.28
C THR A 134 -5.65 -7.42 3.73
N VAL A 135 -6.89 -7.18 3.30
CA VAL A 135 -7.36 -5.89 2.78
C VAL A 135 -7.91 -5.02 3.91
N GLY A 136 -7.59 -3.72 3.90
CA GLY A 136 -8.10 -2.76 4.89
C GLY A 136 -7.55 -2.92 6.32
N ASN A 137 -6.72 -3.94 6.56
CA ASN A 137 -6.24 -4.33 7.88
C ASN A 137 -4.74 -4.05 8.08
N GLY A 138 -4.37 -2.78 7.94
CA GLY A 138 -3.01 -2.35 8.22
C GLY A 138 -2.89 -0.84 8.35
N ALA A 139 -1.66 -0.35 8.15
CA ALA A 139 -1.33 1.05 8.08
C ALA A 139 -0.24 1.30 7.03
N LEU A 140 -0.13 2.54 6.61
CA LEU A 140 0.92 3.05 5.71
C LEU A 140 1.74 4.09 6.45
N ALA A 141 3.07 3.97 6.41
CA ALA A 141 3.98 4.96 7.00
C ALA A 141 4.93 5.53 5.95
N THR A 142 5.12 6.85 5.93
CA THR A 142 6.09 7.46 4.99
C THR A 142 7.52 7.10 5.34
N MET A 143 8.35 6.98 4.31
CA MET A 143 9.77 6.73 4.44
C MET A 143 10.59 8.02 4.52
N HIS A 144 11.61 8.05 5.38
CA HIS A 144 12.69 9.03 5.27
C HIS A 144 13.68 8.62 4.20
N TRP A 145 14.26 9.61 3.52
CA TRP A 145 15.21 9.41 2.44
C TRP A 145 16.48 10.23 2.71
N TYR A 146 17.64 9.61 2.50
CA TYR A 146 18.92 10.28 2.51
C TYR A 146 19.75 9.74 1.35
N ASP A 147 20.21 10.64 0.47
CA ASP A 147 21.00 10.27 -0.73
C ASP A 147 20.34 9.15 -1.58
N GLY A 148 19.03 9.26 -1.79
CA GLY A 148 18.25 8.28 -2.55
C GLY A 148 17.98 6.96 -1.81
N GLU A 149 18.47 6.78 -0.59
CA GLU A 149 18.29 5.56 0.19
C GLU A 149 17.22 5.72 1.28
N PRO A 150 16.35 4.71 1.48
CA PRO A 150 15.38 4.74 2.57
C PRO A 150 16.12 4.59 3.92
N VAL A 151 15.93 5.55 4.81
CA VAL A 151 16.52 5.55 6.15
C VAL A 151 15.47 5.16 7.19
N GLY A 152 15.84 4.27 8.10
CA GLY A 152 14.98 3.86 9.21
C GLY A 152 13.91 2.82 8.87
N ASP A 153 13.85 2.34 7.62
CA ASP A 153 12.89 1.32 7.18
C ASP A 153 13.00 0.02 8.00
N GLY A 154 14.20 -0.54 8.05
CA GLY A 154 14.45 -1.77 8.82
C GLY A 154 14.20 -1.56 10.32
N HIS A 155 14.41 -0.34 10.82
CA HIS A 155 14.12 -0.02 12.22
C HIS A 155 12.60 -0.01 12.49
N LEU A 156 11.81 0.63 11.61
CA LEU A 156 10.35 0.63 11.70
C LEU A 156 9.79 -0.79 11.58
N GLN A 157 10.25 -1.56 10.60
CA GLN A 157 9.82 -2.95 10.40
C GLN A 157 10.16 -3.83 11.60
N GLY A 158 11.39 -3.73 12.12
CA GLY A 158 11.80 -4.49 13.31
C GLY A 158 11.00 -4.12 14.55
N GLN A 159 10.73 -2.83 14.76
CA GLN A 159 9.88 -2.37 15.86
C GLN A 159 8.43 -2.87 15.74
N PHE A 160 7.88 -2.85 14.52
CA PHE A 160 6.53 -3.31 14.25
C PHE A 160 6.42 -4.82 14.41
N ALA A 161 7.37 -5.59 13.88
CA ALA A 161 7.44 -7.04 14.07
C ALA A 161 7.50 -7.43 15.56
N ALA A 162 8.37 -6.78 16.34
CA ALA A 162 8.44 -7.03 17.79
C ALA A 162 7.14 -6.65 18.53
N LEU A 163 6.42 -5.63 18.05
CA LEU A 163 5.11 -5.29 18.60
C LEU A 163 4.06 -6.36 18.26
N LYS A 164 4.05 -6.87 17.03
CA LYS A 164 3.13 -7.95 16.62
C LYS A 164 3.37 -9.23 17.39
N ASP A 165 4.62 -9.62 17.57
CA ASP A 165 5.02 -10.80 18.36
C ASP A 165 4.40 -10.75 19.77
N VAL A 166 4.59 -9.62 20.49
CA VAL A 166 4.00 -9.43 21.81
C VAL A 166 2.46 -9.43 21.78
N VAL A 167 1.84 -8.84 20.75
CA VAL A 167 0.38 -8.82 20.63
C VAL A 167 -0.18 -10.22 20.32
N GLY A 168 0.52 -11.02 19.51
CA GLY A 168 0.18 -12.42 19.25
C GLY A 168 0.22 -13.25 20.53
N ASP A 169 1.25 -13.05 21.34
CA ASP A 169 1.40 -13.65 22.66
C ASP A 169 0.20 -13.34 23.60
N MET A 170 -0.33 -12.11 23.51
CA MET A 170 -1.51 -11.67 24.28
C MET A 170 -2.82 -12.22 23.72
N LEU A 171 -2.90 -12.47 22.41
CA LEU A 171 -4.04 -13.16 21.78
C LEU A 171 -4.10 -14.61 22.23
N ASP A 172 -2.97 -15.33 22.17
CA ASP A 172 -2.90 -16.75 22.55
C ASP A 172 -3.24 -17.00 24.02
N LYS A 173 -2.87 -16.05 24.88
CA LYS A 173 -3.20 -16.08 26.32
C LYS A 173 -4.63 -15.59 26.62
N GLY A 174 -5.39 -15.17 25.61
CA GLY A 174 -6.76 -14.65 25.76
C GLY A 174 -6.83 -13.29 26.47
N VAL A 175 -5.71 -12.57 26.59
CA VAL A 175 -5.65 -11.23 27.17
C VAL A 175 -6.25 -10.20 26.22
N PHE A 176 -6.00 -10.37 24.92
CA PHE A 176 -6.63 -9.57 23.87
C PHE A 176 -7.65 -10.37 23.08
N THR A 177 -8.71 -9.67 22.66
CA THR A 177 -9.52 -10.11 21.51
C THR A 177 -8.88 -9.60 20.22
N PRO A 178 -9.22 -10.15 19.04
CA PRO A 178 -8.74 -9.62 17.76
C PRO A 178 -9.00 -8.12 17.58
N SER A 179 -10.15 -7.63 18.03
CA SER A 179 -10.51 -6.20 17.98
C SER A 179 -9.59 -5.34 18.87
N THR A 180 -9.33 -5.79 20.09
CA THR A 180 -8.45 -5.11 21.05
C THR A 180 -7.01 -5.12 20.58
N ALA A 181 -6.54 -6.24 20.02
CA ALA A 181 -5.22 -6.36 19.41
C ALA A 181 -5.03 -5.33 18.27
N ARG A 182 -6.01 -5.24 17.35
CA ARG A 182 -5.97 -4.25 16.25
C ARG A 182 -5.94 -2.81 16.77
N GLN A 183 -6.80 -2.46 17.72
CA GLN A 183 -6.80 -1.13 18.34
C GLN A 183 -5.49 -0.82 19.07
N TYR A 184 -4.95 -1.81 19.78
CA TYR A 184 -3.67 -1.68 20.48
C TYR A 184 -2.51 -1.43 19.51
N LEU A 185 -2.44 -2.18 18.40
CA LEU A 185 -1.47 -1.96 17.33
C LEU A 185 -1.58 -0.56 16.73
N LYS A 186 -2.79 -0.13 16.33
CA LYS A 186 -3.02 1.21 15.77
C LYS A 186 -2.47 2.30 16.69
N ARG A 187 -2.84 2.24 17.98
CA ARG A 187 -2.40 3.21 18.99
C ARG A 187 -0.89 3.18 19.19
N LYS A 188 -0.29 2.00 19.42
CA LYS A 188 1.14 1.88 19.72
C LYS A 188 2.01 2.24 18.52
N LEU A 189 1.54 1.94 17.31
CA LEU A 189 2.21 2.37 16.10
C LEU A 189 2.18 3.89 15.95
N ALA A 190 1.02 4.53 16.17
CA ALA A 190 0.91 5.99 16.16
C ALA A 190 1.81 6.67 17.21
N GLU A 191 1.85 6.14 18.44
CA GLU A 191 2.74 6.62 19.50
C GLU A 191 4.23 6.52 19.12
N ARG A 192 4.63 5.44 18.42
CA ARG A 192 6.04 5.19 18.05
C ARG A 192 6.48 5.99 16.83
N VAL A 193 5.61 6.11 15.84
CA VAL A 193 5.86 6.94 14.66
C VAL A 193 5.92 8.42 15.07
N GLY A 194 4.99 8.85 15.92
CA GLY A 194 4.90 10.23 16.39
C GLY A 194 4.86 11.23 15.22
N ASP A 195 5.41 12.42 15.42
CA ASP A 195 5.45 13.47 14.39
C ASP A 195 6.59 13.30 13.38
N ARG A 196 7.32 12.17 13.44
CA ARG A 196 8.51 11.94 12.60
C ARG A 196 8.13 11.56 11.18
N GLN A 197 7.03 10.82 11.01
CA GLN A 197 6.56 10.32 9.72
C GLN A 197 5.04 10.49 9.67
N GLU A 198 4.51 10.64 8.46
CA GLU A 198 3.07 10.53 8.26
C GLU A 198 2.67 9.05 8.39
N LEU A 199 1.60 8.80 9.15
CA LEU A 199 1.00 7.49 9.36
C LEU A 199 -0.47 7.54 8.92
N LEU A 200 -0.81 6.78 7.89
CA LEU A 200 -2.17 6.64 7.37
C LEU A 200 -2.72 5.30 7.84
N ILE A 201 -3.85 5.33 8.54
CA ILE A 201 -4.54 4.13 9.03
C ILE A 201 -5.97 4.18 8.48
N PRO A 202 -6.46 3.12 7.82
CA PRO A 202 -7.87 3.03 7.46
C PRO A 202 -8.72 3.18 8.73
N THR A 203 -9.54 4.22 8.75
CA THR A 203 -10.39 4.53 9.90
C THR A 203 -11.50 3.50 10.05
N GLY A 204 -11.94 2.83 8.98
CA GLY A 204 -12.95 1.77 9.04
C GLY A 204 -14.31 2.22 9.60
N GLU A 205 -14.45 3.48 10.02
CA GLU A 205 -15.71 4.11 10.31
C GLU A 205 -16.40 4.34 8.97
N SER A 206 -17.31 3.43 8.64
CA SER A 206 -18.32 3.70 7.63
C SER A 206 -19.01 5.03 7.99
N PRO A 207 -19.15 6.00 7.06
CA PRO A 207 -19.91 7.23 7.29
C PRO A 207 -21.36 6.97 7.74
N PHE A 208 -21.86 5.75 7.55
CA PHE A 208 -23.23 5.34 7.86
C PHE A 208 -23.45 4.91 9.32
N GLU A 209 -22.40 4.74 10.14
CA GLU A 209 -22.58 4.36 11.55
C GLU A 209 -22.83 5.57 12.48
N LYS A 210 -22.44 6.78 12.07
CA LYS A 210 -22.73 8.02 12.84
C LYS A 210 -24.18 8.48 12.75
N ALA A 211 -24.97 7.97 11.81
CA ALA A 211 -26.35 8.40 11.60
C ALA A 211 -27.38 7.70 12.52
N SER A 212 -27.01 6.60 13.19
CA SER A 212 -27.97 5.79 13.96
C SER A 212 -28.02 6.08 15.47
N LEU A 213 -27.18 7.00 15.97
CA LEU A 213 -27.08 7.29 17.42
C LEU A 213 -27.72 8.61 17.87
N ASN A 214 -28.29 9.40 16.95
CA ASN A 214 -28.92 10.68 17.28
C ASN A 214 -30.42 10.71 16.92
N HIS A 215 -31.20 9.79 17.48
CA HIS A 215 -32.63 10.03 17.71
C HIS A 215 -33.11 9.27 18.94
N SER A 216 -33.19 9.99 20.07
CA SER A 216 -34.08 9.71 21.19
C SER A 216 -34.55 11.03 21.76
#